data_AF-A0A0C3CIP0-F1
#
_entry.id   AF-A0A0C3CIP0-F1
#
_cell.length_a   1.000
_cell.length_b   1.000
_cell.length_c   1.000
_cell.angle_alpha   90.00
_cell.angle_beta   90.00
_cell.angle_gamma   90.00
#
_symmetry.space_group_name_H-M   'P 1'
#
loop_
_entity.id
_entity.type
_entity.pdbx_description
1 polymer ?
#
loop_
_entity_poly.entity_id
_entity_poly.type
_entity_poly.pdbx_seq_one_letter_code
_entity_poly.pdbx_strand_id
1 'polypeptide(L)'
;MRNRTLNVHSRYNVCILGPRLHYLFDNKGLLFLPTLEILEQYRDHDIHTPLPYKPDDPGAETRKFKYSMLVPPSMKSVAIFRRKDENSTSTNAEDFEIYPFPYKGFPVIESHLLPHFVIYNAAKKLAKMDQKKVVYKGFIETNAHIDQVEKMADVTLRLFLRWTNRYQFPPEWLLKTPPPTRSPPSHSSRAPTEPQRQSKRYPERQGSPTKSKRAKTDGGQGGQQQQGQGQQSRDDLDGLTLLDEHSIKRLDRRSERQIYTDTRSSIDKWRKNVVAGLDAESPNEGDVEIMS
;
A
#
# COMPACT_ATOMS: atom_id res chain seq x y z
N MET A 1 -10.04 21.98 16.79
CA MET A 1 -9.44 22.04 15.42
C MET A 1 -9.31 23.48 14.94
N ARG A 2 -8.30 23.80 14.12
CA ARG A 2 -8.33 25.05 13.34
C ARG A 2 -9.35 24.87 12.22
N ASN A 3 -10.31 25.78 12.13
CA ASN A 3 -11.19 25.84 10.96
C ASN A 3 -10.31 26.02 9.72
N ARG A 4 -10.54 25.19 8.68
CA ARG A 4 -9.82 25.18 7.39
C ARG A 4 -8.44 24.51 7.35
N THR A 5 -8.02 23.74 8.36
CA THR A 5 -6.86 22.84 8.20
C THR A 5 -7.33 21.45 7.80
N LEU A 6 -7.03 21.02 6.58
CA LEU A 6 -7.24 19.64 6.14
C LEU A 6 -6.30 18.75 6.98
N ASN A 7 -6.83 18.02 7.96
CA ASN A 7 -6.05 17.12 8.84
C ASN A 7 -5.65 15.83 8.08
N VAL A 8 -4.95 16.00 6.96
CA VAL A 8 -4.43 14.89 6.12
C VAL A 8 -3.41 14.07 6.89
N HIS A 9 -2.70 14.68 7.83
CA HIS A 9 -1.68 14.06 8.69
C HIS A 9 -2.24 13.50 10.00
N SER A 10 -3.47 12.97 10.00
CA SER A 10 -4.01 12.25 11.16
C SER A 10 -3.73 10.76 11.05
N ARG A 11 -3.61 10.07 12.20
CA ARG A 11 -3.47 8.60 12.24
C ARG A 11 -4.61 7.88 11.50
N TYR A 12 -5.79 8.50 11.50
CA TYR A 12 -7.00 8.01 10.82
C TYR A 12 -6.91 7.97 9.28
N ASN A 13 -5.83 8.48 8.70
CA ASN A 13 -5.52 8.41 7.26
C ASN A 13 -4.25 7.58 6.97
N VAL A 14 -3.64 6.94 7.97
CA VAL A 14 -2.38 6.20 7.82
C VAL A 14 -2.60 4.73 8.13
N CYS A 15 -2.23 3.85 7.20
CA CYS A 15 -2.15 2.40 7.45
C CYS A 15 -0.74 1.89 7.17
N ILE A 16 -0.36 0.86 7.92
CA ILE A 16 0.93 0.19 7.77
C ILE A 16 0.69 -1.06 6.94
N LEU A 17 1.37 -1.15 5.80
CA LEU A 17 1.31 -2.29 4.90
C LEU A 17 2.70 -2.88 4.73
N GLY A 18 2.78 -4.21 4.59
CA GLY A 18 4.02 -4.86 4.19
C GLY A 18 4.48 -4.36 2.81
N PRO A 19 5.80 -4.35 2.49
CA PRO A 19 6.34 -3.71 1.29
C PRO A 19 5.64 -4.12 -0.02
N ARG A 20 5.29 -5.41 -0.16
CA ARG A 20 4.57 -5.92 -1.34
C ARG A 20 3.14 -5.38 -1.44
N LEU A 21 2.38 -5.41 -0.33
CA LEU A 21 1.01 -4.87 -0.30
C LEU A 21 1.01 -3.35 -0.50
N HIS A 22 1.98 -2.66 0.08
CA HIS A 22 2.17 -1.22 -0.14
C HIS A 22 2.40 -0.90 -1.63
N TYR A 23 3.30 -1.64 -2.28
CA TYR A 23 3.54 -1.48 -3.73
C TYR A 23 2.27 -1.74 -4.54
N LEU A 24 1.51 -2.78 -4.21
CA LEU A 24 0.24 -3.09 -4.89
C LEU A 24 -0.81 -2.01 -4.66
N PHE A 25 -0.88 -1.46 -3.45
CA PHE A 25 -1.80 -0.40 -3.08
C PHE A 25 -1.52 0.87 -3.88
N ASP A 26 -0.25 1.27 -4.04
CA ASP A 26 0.09 2.49 -4.77
C ASP A 26 0.00 2.31 -6.29
N ASN A 27 0.46 1.16 -6.81
CA ASN A 27 0.77 1.03 -8.24
C ASN A 27 -0.11 0.05 -9.01
N LYS A 28 -0.67 -0.96 -8.33
CA LYS A 28 -1.28 -2.12 -9.01
C LYS A 28 -2.77 -2.27 -8.71
N GLY A 29 -3.41 -1.28 -8.10
CA GLY A 29 -4.86 -1.25 -7.96
C GLY A 29 -5.41 -2.06 -6.79
N LEU A 30 -4.57 -2.53 -5.86
CA LEU A 30 -5.07 -3.01 -4.57
C LEU A 30 -5.75 -1.84 -3.86
N LEU A 31 -6.96 -2.07 -3.37
CA LEU A 31 -7.75 -1.06 -2.66
C LEU A 31 -8.62 -1.72 -1.60
N PHE A 32 -9.09 -0.91 -0.68
CA PHE A 32 -10.02 -1.33 0.37
C PHE A 32 -11.37 -0.66 0.11
N LEU A 33 -12.46 -1.38 0.34
CA LEU A 33 -13.81 -0.82 0.34
C LEU A 33 -14.42 -0.97 1.74
N PRO A 34 -15.02 0.09 2.32
CA PRO A 34 -15.82 -0.06 3.53
C PRO A 34 -17.01 -0.99 3.27
N THR A 35 -17.61 -1.54 4.34
CA THR A 35 -18.87 -2.28 4.22
C THR A 35 -19.96 -1.45 3.53
N LEU A 36 -20.91 -2.15 2.90
CA LEU A 36 -22.01 -1.49 2.20
C LEU A 36 -22.82 -0.57 3.12
N GLU A 37 -23.05 -0.96 4.36
CA GLU A 37 -23.72 -0.13 5.37
C GLU A 37 -23.05 1.25 5.54
N ILE A 38 -21.71 1.26 5.67
CA ILE A 38 -20.93 2.50 5.79
C ILE A 38 -21.07 3.32 4.50
N LEU A 39 -20.99 2.67 3.33
CA LEU A 39 -21.15 3.35 2.04
C LEU A 39 -22.54 3.99 1.89
N GLU A 40 -23.59 3.32 2.32
CA GLU A 40 -24.97 3.83 2.27
C GLU A 40 -25.16 5.02 3.23
N GLN A 41 -24.58 4.98 4.43
CA GLN A 41 -24.56 6.14 5.33
C GLN A 41 -23.91 7.37 4.68
N TYR A 42 -22.78 7.21 3.99
CA TYR A 42 -22.16 8.32 3.25
C TYR A 42 -22.96 8.76 2.02
N ARG A 43 -23.68 7.84 1.37
CA ARG A 43 -24.53 8.14 0.21
C ARG A 43 -25.69 9.02 0.64
N ASP A 44 -26.34 8.67 1.75
CA ASP A 44 -27.53 9.35 2.24
C ASP A 44 -27.17 10.62 3.04
N HIS A 45 -25.89 10.80 3.35
CA HIS A 45 -25.33 11.99 3.99
C HIS A 45 -25.50 13.25 3.12
N ASP A 46 -25.92 14.35 3.74
CA ASP A 46 -25.94 15.67 3.11
C ASP A 46 -24.54 16.30 3.15
N ILE A 47 -24.04 16.73 1.98
CA ILE A 47 -22.72 17.34 1.83
C ILE A 47 -22.57 18.64 2.66
N HIS A 48 -23.68 19.32 2.98
CA HIS A 48 -23.70 20.52 3.80
C HIS A 48 -23.64 20.23 5.30
N THR A 49 -23.82 18.97 5.69
CA THR A 49 -23.74 18.54 7.09
C THR A 49 -22.38 17.92 7.41
N PRO A 50 -21.94 17.97 8.67
CA PRO A 50 -20.65 17.41 9.03
C PRO A 50 -20.59 15.90 8.78
N LEU A 51 -19.47 15.40 8.25
CA LEU A 51 -19.31 13.97 7.89
C LEU A 51 -19.77 13.01 9.02
N PRO A 52 -20.29 11.82 8.66
CA PRO A 52 -20.81 10.85 9.63
C PRO A 52 -19.80 10.45 10.71
N TYR A 53 -18.50 10.49 10.38
CA TYR A 53 -17.43 10.11 11.27
C TYR A 53 -16.32 11.14 11.27
N LYS A 54 -15.92 11.61 12.47
CA LYS A 54 -14.82 12.55 12.66
C LYS A 54 -13.78 12.02 13.64
N PRO A 55 -12.51 12.45 13.50
CA PRO A 55 -11.45 12.16 14.46
C PRO A 55 -11.74 12.58 15.90
N ASP A 56 -12.53 13.64 16.09
CA ASP A 56 -12.78 14.25 17.41
C ASP A 56 -14.08 13.76 18.06
N ASP A 57 -14.79 12.82 17.43
CA ASP A 57 -16.02 12.28 18.02
C ASP A 57 -15.71 11.53 19.32
N PRO A 58 -16.61 11.56 20.32
CA PRO A 58 -16.50 10.69 21.48
C PRO A 58 -16.34 9.22 21.05
N GLY A 59 -15.27 8.58 21.51
CA GLY A 59 -14.94 7.19 21.16
C GLY A 59 -14.27 6.99 19.80
N ALA A 60 -13.87 8.05 19.08
CA ALA A 60 -13.16 7.93 17.81
C ALA A 60 -11.85 7.13 17.91
N GLU A 61 -11.22 7.10 19.08
CA GLU A 61 -9.96 6.35 19.30
C GLU A 61 -10.12 4.83 19.33
N THR A 62 -11.27 4.36 19.82
CA THR A 62 -11.58 2.94 19.94
C THR A 62 -12.45 2.43 18.79
N ARG A 63 -13.05 3.34 18.03
CA ARG A 63 -13.88 3.03 16.86
C ARG A 63 -13.05 2.33 15.79
N LYS A 64 -13.55 1.17 15.35
CA LYS A 64 -13.02 0.42 14.21
C LYS A 64 -14.06 0.35 13.11
N PHE A 65 -13.59 0.34 11.88
CA PHE A 65 -14.39 0.18 10.68
C PHE A 65 -13.96 -1.09 9.95
N LYS A 66 -14.90 -1.66 9.22
CA LYS A 66 -14.74 -2.92 8.50
C LYS A 66 -14.50 -2.67 7.02
N TYR A 67 -13.49 -3.34 6.47
CA TYR A 67 -13.03 -3.15 5.10
C TYR A 67 -12.83 -4.48 4.37
N SER A 68 -13.33 -4.55 3.15
CA SER A 68 -13.05 -5.63 2.20
C SER A 68 -11.85 -5.25 1.34
N MET A 69 -10.88 -6.17 1.21
CA MET A 69 -9.71 -5.97 0.36
C MET A 69 -10.00 -6.46 -1.05
N LEU A 70 -9.89 -5.58 -2.03
CA LEU A 70 -10.01 -5.92 -3.44
C LEU A 70 -8.61 -5.98 -4.07
N VAL A 71 -8.39 -7.03 -4.84
CA VAL A 71 -7.08 -7.36 -5.41
C VAL A 71 -7.11 -7.23 -6.94
N PRO A 72 -5.99 -6.86 -7.57
CA PRO A 72 -5.89 -6.88 -9.03
C PRO A 72 -5.81 -8.31 -9.59
N PRO A 73 -6.16 -8.53 -10.87
CA PRO A 73 -6.05 -9.84 -11.52
C PRO A 73 -4.64 -10.45 -11.49
N SER A 74 -3.59 -9.62 -11.38
CA SER A 74 -2.20 -10.08 -11.26
C SER A 74 -1.92 -10.87 -9.97
N MET A 75 -2.82 -10.85 -8.99
CA MET A 75 -2.70 -11.61 -7.74
C MET A 75 -3.20 -13.06 -7.86
N LYS A 76 -3.74 -13.48 -9.01
CA LYS A 76 -4.29 -14.84 -9.21
C LYS A 76 -3.32 -15.97 -8.85
N SER A 77 -2.02 -15.75 -8.99
CA SER A 77 -0.97 -16.75 -8.71
C SER A 77 -0.27 -16.54 -7.36
N VAL A 78 -0.78 -15.66 -6.49
CA VAL A 78 -0.13 -15.29 -5.23
C VAL A 78 -1.04 -15.66 -4.07
N ALA A 79 -0.57 -16.46 -3.12
CA ALA A 79 -1.28 -16.70 -1.86
C ALA A 79 -0.96 -15.59 -0.85
N ILE A 80 -1.92 -15.28 0.04
CA ILE A 80 -1.71 -14.37 1.16
C ILE A 80 -1.50 -15.19 2.42
N PHE A 81 -0.38 -14.94 3.08
CA PHE A 81 -0.05 -15.53 4.37
C PHE A 81 -0.43 -14.53 5.47
N ARG A 82 -1.28 -14.96 6.39
CA ARG A 82 -1.69 -14.17 7.56
C ARG A 82 -1.28 -14.91 8.82
N ARG A 83 -0.73 -14.21 9.80
CA ARG A 83 -0.44 -14.82 11.10
C ARG A 83 -1.75 -15.02 11.88
N LYS A 84 -1.92 -16.20 12.50
CA LYS A 84 -3.09 -16.55 13.32
C LYS A 84 -3.17 -15.70 14.58
N ASP A 85 -2.05 -15.57 15.28
CA ASP A 85 -1.90 -14.75 16.48
C ASP A 85 -0.98 -13.57 16.22
N GLU A 86 -1.49 -12.35 16.38
CA GLU A 86 -0.74 -11.11 16.20
C GLU A 86 0.44 -10.99 17.18
N ASN A 87 0.34 -11.61 18.36
CA ASN A 87 1.38 -11.55 19.39
C ASN A 87 2.45 -12.64 19.24
N SER A 88 2.22 -13.65 18.41
CA SER A 88 3.19 -14.71 18.20
C SER A 88 4.41 -14.18 17.45
N THR A 89 5.59 -14.36 18.04
CA THR A 89 6.89 -14.05 17.43
C THR A 89 7.47 -15.24 16.67
N SER A 90 6.78 -16.39 16.71
CA SER A 90 7.22 -17.60 16.06
C SER A 90 7.19 -17.46 14.53
N THR A 91 8.14 -18.15 13.89
CA THR A 91 8.30 -18.22 12.44
C THR A 91 7.87 -19.56 11.88
N ASN A 92 7.21 -20.40 12.69
CA ASN A 92 6.76 -21.72 12.26
C ASN A 92 5.61 -21.59 11.26
N ALA A 93 5.57 -22.50 10.28
CA ALA A 93 4.53 -22.49 9.25
C ALA A 93 3.12 -22.65 9.84
N GLU A 94 2.99 -23.34 10.96
CA GLU A 94 1.72 -23.62 11.65
C GLU A 94 1.05 -22.37 12.22
N ASP A 95 1.83 -21.30 12.47
CA ASP A 95 1.34 -20.01 12.96
C ASP A 95 0.69 -19.14 11.87
N PHE A 96 0.70 -19.61 10.62
CA PHE A 96 0.14 -18.89 9.49
C PHE A 96 -1.09 -19.59 8.91
N GLU A 97 -2.05 -18.78 8.51
CA GLU A 97 -3.14 -19.15 7.62
C GLU A 97 -2.79 -18.74 6.20
N ILE A 98 -3.06 -19.63 5.27
CA ILE A 98 -2.81 -19.41 3.85
C ILE A 98 -4.15 -19.20 3.17
N TYR A 99 -4.29 -18.05 2.52
CA TYR A 99 -5.44 -17.70 1.72
C TYR A 99 -5.05 -17.76 0.25
N PRO A 100 -5.41 -18.83 -0.49
CA PRO A 100 -5.19 -18.91 -1.93
C PRO A 100 -6.21 -18.05 -2.68
N PHE A 101 -5.87 -17.57 -3.88
CA PHE A 101 -6.81 -16.85 -4.75
C PHE A 101 -8.06 -17.72 -5.03
N PRO A 102 -9.30 -17.16 -5.03
CA PRO A 102 -9.64 -15.74 -4.97
C PRO A 102 -9.70 -15.17 -3.56
N TYR A 103 -9.09 -15.82 -2.57
CA TYR A 103 -9.10 -15.43 -1.15
C TYR A 103 -10.47 -15.60 -0.50
N LYS A 104 -11.19 -16.66 -0.89
CA LYS A 104 -12.43 -17.06 -0.21
C LYS A 104 -12.14 -17.27 1.27
N GLY A 105 -12.91 -16.60 2.14
CA GLY A 105 -12.73 -16.66 3.58
C GLY A 105 -11.64 -15.74 4.14
N PHE A 106 -10.97 -14.92 3.32
CA PHE A 106 -10.08 -13.88 3.85
C PHE A 106 -10.87 -12.94 4.76
N PRO A 107 -10.39 -12.68 5.99
CA PRO A 107 -11.17 -11.95 6.97
C PRO A 107 -11.39 -10.51 6.54
N VAL A 108 -12.53 -9.96 6.95
CA VAL A 108 -12.79 -8.53 6.88
C VAL A 108 -11.75 -7.79 7.71
N ILE A 109 -11.12 -6.78 7.14
CA ILE A 109 -10.07 -6.01 7.81
C ILE A 109 -10.74 -4.99 8.73
N GLU A 110 -10.43 -5.06 10.02
CA GLU A 110 -10.83 -4.04 10.97
C GLU A 110 -9.72 -3.01 11.14
N SER A 111 -10.05 -1.73 10.96
CA SER A 111 -9.06 -0.66 11.09
C SER A 111 -9.67 0.64 11.61
N HIS A 112 -8.85 1.45 12.25
CA HIS A 112 -9.19 2.79 12.72
C HIS A 112 -9.22 3.83 11.60
N LEU A 113 -8.82 3.47 10.37
CA LEU A 113 -8.92 4.37 9.22
C LEU A 113 -10.33 4.92 9.09
N LEU A 114 -10.48 6.22 8.81
CA LEU A 114 -11.81 6.81 8.60
C LEU A 114 -12.32 6.48 7.19
N PRO A 115 -13.60 6.11 7.02
CA PRO A 115 -14.10 5.62 5.75
C PRO A 115 -13.97 6.60 4.59
N HIS A 116 -14.12 7.91 4.78
CA HIS A 116 -14.02 8.89 3.69
C HIS A 116 -12.64 8.90 3.00
N PHE A 117 -11.55 8.66 3.74
CA PHE A 117 -10.22 8.54 3.13
C PHE A 117 -10.13 7.29 2.26
N VAL A 118 -10.66 6.17 2.75
CA VAL A 118 -10.69 4.90 2.04
C VAL A 118 -11.57 4.99 0.78
N ILE A 119 -12.78 5.54 0.91
CA ILE A 119 -13.73 5.77 -0.18
C ILE A 119 -13.07 6.63 -1.26
N TYR A 120 -12.46 7.76 -0.90
CA TYR A 120 -11.82 8.65 -1.87
C TYR A 120 -10.68 7.94 -2.63
N ASN A 121 -9.79 7.23 -1.92
CA ASN A 121 -8.69 6.50 -2.55
C ASN A 121 -9.19 5.41 -3.50
N ALA A 122 -10.13 4.59 -3.03
CA ALA A 122 -10.72 3.50 -3.79
C ALA A 122 -11.44 4.03 -5.04
N ALA A 123 -12.31 5.02 -4.87
CA ALA A 123 -13.09 5.58 -5.95
C ALA A 123 -12.22 6.24 -7.02
N LYS A 124 -11.15 6.94 -6.63
CA LYS A 124 -10.18 7.50 -7.58
C LYS A 124 -9.54 6.41 -8.45
N LYS A 125 -9.19 5.26 -7.86
CA LYS A 125 -8.64 4.10 -8.58
C LYS A 125 -9.70 3.46 -9.49
N LEU A 126 -10.92 3.24 -8.97
CA LEU A 126 -12.04 2.70 -9.73
C LEU A 126 -12.39 3.60 -10.91
N ALA A 127 -12.44 4.93 -10.73
CA ALA A 127 -12.75 5.88 -11.79
C ALA A 127 -11.69 5.84 -12.91
N LYS A 128 -10.41 5.68 -12.55
CA LYS A 128 -9.34 5.48 -13.54
C LYS A 128 -9.50 4.16 -14.30
N MET A 129 -9.92 3.09 -13.63
CA MET A 129 -10.20 1.81 -14.30
C MET A 129 -11.44 1.90 -15.20
N ASP A 130 -12.46 2.65 -14.78
CA ASP A 130 -13.74 2.79 -15.48
C ASP A 130 -13.62 3.50 -16.84
N GLN A 131 -12.57 4.31 -17.02
CA GLN A 131 -12.16 4.84 -18.33
C GLN A 131 -11.93 3.74 -19.38
N LYS A 132 -11.61 2.52 -18.94
CA LYS A 132 -11.49 1.32 -19.77
C LYS A 132 -12.41 0.24 -19.22
N LYS A 133 -13.68 0.23 -19.66
CA LYS A 133 -14.73 -0.68 -19.15
C LYS A 133 -14.33 -2.15 -19.04
N VAL A 134 -13.53 -2.67 -19.99
CA VAL A 134 -12.99 -4.05 -19.95
C VAL A 134 -12.11 -4.27 -18.72
N VAL A 135 -11.26 -3.31 -18.36
CA VAL A 135 -10.38 -3.37 -17.17
C VAL A 135 -11.22 -3.33 -15.89
N TYR A 136 -12.19 -2.42 -15.81
CA TYR A 136 -13.09 -2.33 -14.65
C TYR A 136 -13.88 -3.63 -14.45
N LYS A 137 -14.53 -4.13 -15.50
CA LYS A 137 -15.29 -5.38 -15.46
C LYS A 137 -14.42 -6.56 -15.01
N GLY A 138 -13.25 -6.73 -15.61
CA GLY A 138 -12.31 -7.79 -15.20
C GLY A 138 -11.81 -7.66 -13.75
N PHE A 139 -11.70 -6.45 -13.23
CA PHE A 139 -11.37 -6.21 -11.82
C PHE A 139 -12.51 -6.62 -10.89
N ILE A 140 -13.76 -6.27 -11.22
CA ILE A 140 -14.94 -6.68 -10.44
C ILE A 140 -15.11 -8.20 -10.47
N GLU A 141 -15.01 -8.83 -11.64
CA GLU A 141 -15.08 -10.29 -11.80
C GLU A 141 -14.00 -11.03 -10.98
N THR A 142 -12.79 -10.47 -10.93
CA THR A 142 -11.69 -11.03 -10.10
C THR A 142 -12.06 -11.07 -8.61
N ASN A 143 -12.89 -10.14 -8.16
CA ASN A 143 -13.29 -9.99 -6.77
C ASN A 143 -14.74 -10.42 -6.50
N ALA A 144 -15.38 -11.14 -7.43
CA ALA A 144 -16.79 -11.54 -7.35
C ALA A 144 -17.12 -12.51 -6.19
N HIS A 145 -16.11 -13.03 -5.50
CA HIS A 145 -16.27 -13.82 -4.28
C HIS A 145 -16.66 -12.97 -3.06
N ILE A 146 -16.50 -11.64 -3.13
CA ILE A 146 -16.92 -10.69 -2.11
C ILE A 146 -18.39 -10.36 -2.35
N ASP A 147 -19.22 -10.54 -1.32
CA ASP A 147 -20.64 -10.25 -1.42
C ASP A 147 -20.89 -8.78 -1.80
N GLN A 148 -21.81 -8.55 -2.74
CA GLN A 148 -22.22 -7.23 -3.21
C GLN A 148 -21.09 -6.31 -3.70
N VAL A 149 -19.95 -6.87 -4.12
CA VAL A 149 -18.76 -6.07 -4.53
C VAL A 149 -19.06 -5.07 -5.65
N GLU A 150 -19.91 -5.44 -6.61
CA GLU A 150 -20.31 -4.56 -7.71
C GLU A 150 -21.11 -3.36 -7.19
N LYS A 151 -22.09 -3.60 -6.31
CA LYS A 151 -22.89 -2.54 -5.66
C LYS A 151 -21.99 -1.62 -4.82
N MET A 152 -21.06 -2.19 -4.05
CA MET A 152 -20.10 -1.41 -3.25
C MET A 152 -19.23 -0.51 -4.14
N ALA A 153 -18.73 -1.04 -5.25
CA ALA A 153 -17.92 -0.29 -6.21
C ALA A 153 -18.72 0.82 -6.89
N ASP A 154 -19.96 0.57 -7.30
CA ASP A 154 -20.85 1.57 -7.91
C ASP A 154 -21.17 2.71 -6.93
N VAL A 155 -21.57 2.40 -5.70
CA VAL A 155 -21.83 3.42 -4.66
C VAL A 155 -20.57 4.25 -4.39
N THR A 156 -19.41 3.60 -4.31
CA THR A 156 -18.11 4.27 -4.12
C THR A 156 -17.78 5.24 -5.27
N LEU A 157 -18.01 4.84 -6.52
CA LEU A 157 -17.84 5.71 -7.69
C LEU A 157 -18.80 6.90 -7.68
N ARG A 158 -20.08 6.68 -7.37
CA ARG A 158 -21.08 7.75 -7.29
C ARG A 158 -20.74 8.76 -6.20
N LEU A 159 -20.28 8.30 -5.04
CA LEU A 159 -19.81 9.16 -3.95
C LEU A 159 -18.67 10.07 -4.42
N PHE A 160 -17.69 9.51 -5.13
CA PHE A 160 -16.57 10.29 -5.65
C PHE A 160 -16.98 11.31 -6.69
N LEU A 161 -17.85 10.94 -7.63
CA LEU A 161 -18.40 11.90 -8.58
C LEU A 161 -19.14 13.02 -7.85
N ARG A 162 -19.97 12.70 -6.85
CA ARG A 162 -20.65 13.70 -6.02
C ARG A 162 -19.67 14.62 -5.29
N TRP A 163 -18.62 14.08 -4.67
CA TRP A 163 -17.63 14.86 -3.91
C TRP A 163 -16.69 15.70 -4.77
N THR A 164 -16.45 15.28 -6.02
CA THR A 164 -15.51 15.95 -6.92
C THR A 164 -16.17 16.82 -7.99
N ASN A 165 -17.50 16.76 -8.11
CA ASN A 165 -18.23 17.61 -9.02
C ASN A 165 -18.13 19.08 -8.56
N ARG A 166 -17.45 19.89 -9.37
CA ARG A 166 -16.98 21.25 -9.01
C ARG A 166 -18.09 22.24 -8.69
N TYR A 167 -19.33 21.95 -9.07
CA TYR A 167 -20.46 22.88 -8.92
C TYR A 167 -21.06 22.93 -7.51
N GLN A 168 -20.54 22.15 -6.54
CA GLN A 168 -21.11 22.11 -5.18
C GLN A 168 -20.34 22.93 -4.13
N PHE A 169 -19.18 23.50 -4.46
CA PHE A 169 -18.48 24.37 -3.52
C PHE A 169 -18.99 25.80 -3.68
N PRO A 170 -19.57 26.39 -2.62
CA PRO A 170 -19.95 27.78 -2.67
C PRO A 170 -18.71 28.63 -2.99
N PRO A 171 -18.76 29.56 -3.96
CA PRO A 171 -17.59 30.36 -4.37
C PRO A 171 -16.88 31.03 -3.19
N GLU A 172 -17.62 31.40 -2.15
CA GLU A 172 -17.11 32.00 -0.92
C GLU A 172 -16.17 31.08 -0.11
N TRP A 173 -16.18 29.76 -0.33
CA TRP A 173 -15.21 28.85 0.28
C TRP A 173 -13.84 28.93 -0.41
N LEU A 174 -13.80 29.22 -1.70
CA LEU A 174 -12.56 29.43 -2.47
C LEU A 174 -11.99 30.83 -2.25
N LEU A 175 -12.85 31.82 -1.97
CA LEU A 175 -12.46 33.23 -1.77
C LEU A 175 -11.96 33.52 -0.35
N LYS A 176 -12.19 32.62 0.60
CA LYS A 176 -11.71 32.74 1.98
C LYS A 176 -10.22 32.44 2.02
N THR A 177 -9.41 33.47 1.78
CA THR A 177 -7.95 33.47 1.99
C THR A 177 -7.64 32.74 3.29
N PRO A 178 -6.68 31.78 3.28
CA PRO A 178 -6.24 31.15 4.50
C PRO A 178 -5.82 32.28 5.46
N PRO A 179 -6.22 32.22 6.75
CA PRO A 179 -5.73 33.20 7.72
C PRO A 179 -4.20 33.22 7.63
N PRO A 180 -3.58 34.41 7.66
CA PRO A 180 -2.14 34.56 7.45
C PRO A 180 -1.43 33.52 8.29
N THR A 181 -0.64 32.68 7.61
CA THR A 181 0.16 31.63 8.22
C THR A 181 0.95 32.28 9.34
N ARG A 182 0.56 32.02 10.60
CA ARG A 182 1.42 32.34 11.74
C ARG A 182 2.76 31.72 11.40
N SER A 183 3.79 32.57 11.33
CA SER A 183 5.16 32.17 11.08
C SER A 183 5.45 30.89 11.88
N PRO A 184 6.03 29.85 11.24
CA PRO A 184 6.35 28.64 11.95
C PRO A 184 7.12 29.03 13.21
N PRO A 185 6.71 28.53 14.41
CA PRO A 185 7.47 28.79 15.62
C PRO A 185 8.91 28.38 15.33
N SER A 186 9.84 29.31 15.55
CA SER A 186 11.27 29.12 15.38
C SER A 186 11.74 27.99 16.29
N HIS A 187 11.55 26.75 15.86
CA HIS A 187 12.04 25.54 16.51
C HIS A 187 13.39 25.17 15.88
N SER A 188 14.35 26.08 15.97
CA SER A 188 15.76 25.79 15.77
C SER A 188 16.54 26.20 17.02
N SER A 189 16.23 25.52 18.11
CA SER A 189 17.06 25.49 19.32
C SER A 189 16.97 24.11 19.98
N ARG A 190 16.95 23.04 19.16
CA ARG A 190 17.55 21.78 19.59
C ARG A 190 19.05 21.94 19.44
N ALA A 191 19.68 22.39 20.52
CA ALA A 191 21.11 22.20 20.71
C ALA A 191 21.45 20.72 20.45
N PRO A 192 22.48 20.42 19.65
CA PRO A 192 22.95 19.05 19.46
C PRO A 192 23.65 18.60 20.75
N THR A 193 22.89 18.05 21.70
CA THR A 193 23.46 17.27 22.80
C THR A 193 23.65 15.83 22.30
N GLU A 194 24.50 15.66 21.29
CA GLU A 194 25.01 14.34 20.95
C GLU A 194 26.30 14.16 21.77
N PRO A 195 26.33 13.26 22.77
CA PRO A 195 27.57 12.95 23.46
C PRO A 195 28.51 12.31 22.43
N GLN A 196 29.59 13.02 22.15
CA GLN A 196 30.70 12.60 21.33
C GLN A 196 31.10 11.18 21.74
N ARG A 197 30.74 10.18 20.94
CA ARG A 197 31.18 8.79 21.13
C ARG A 197 32.70 8.80 21.03
N GLN A 198 33.37 8.83 22.17
CA GLN A 198 34.79 8.55 22.26
C GLN A 198 35.00 7.12 21.78
N SER A 199 35.53 7.01 20.56
CA SER A 199 36.15 5.81 20.03
C SER A 199 37.25 5.39 21.00
N LYS A 200 36.94 4.45 21.91
CA LYS A 200 37.97 3.67 22.61
C LYS A 200 38.68 2.84 21.56
N ARG A 201 39.79 3.37 21.05
CA ARG A 201 40.84 2.60 20.39
C ARG A 201 41.29 1.53 21.38
N TYR A 202 40.93 0.28 21.10
CA TYR A 202 41.59 -0.85 21.73
C TYR A 202 43.04 -0.89 21.23
N PRO A 203 44.04 -1.05 22.10
CA PRO A 203 45.41 -1.29 21.66
C PRO A 203 45.48 -2.61 20.90
N GLU A 204 46.15 -2.57 19.75
CA GLU A 204 46.52 -3.73 18.94
C GLU A 204 47.16 -4.80 19.81
N ARG A 205 46.43 -5.88 20.07
CA ARG A 205 47.07 -7.16 20.38
C ARG A 205 47.47 -7.78 19.07
N GLN A 206 48.79 -7.76 18.81
CA GLN A 206 49.47 -8.63 17.88
C GLN A 206 49.09 -10.08 18.21
N GLY A 207 48.16 -10.63 17.43
CA GLY A 207 47.75 -12.02 17.47
C GLY A 207 47.93 -12.60 16.08
N SER A 208 48.91 -13.48 15.95
CA SER A 208 49.36 -14.14 14.73
C SER A 208 48.23 -14.80 13.92
N PRO A 209 48.30 -14.80 12.59
CA PRO A 209 47.30 -15.44 11.74
C PRO A 209 47.47 -16.97 11.76
N THR A 210 46.59 -17.68 12.46
CA THR A 210 46.46 -19.12 12.33
C THR A 210 45.75 -19.46 11.01
N LYS A 211 46.53 -20.04 10.09
CA LYS A 211 46.06 -20.60 8.82
C LYS A 211 45.07 -21.74 9.10
N SER A 212 43.77 -21.47 8.94
CA SER A 212 42.76 -22.52 8.87
C SER A 212 42.79 -23.16 7.46
N LYS A 213 43.42 -24.33 7.38
CA LYS A 213 43.32 -25.25 6.24
C LYS A 213 41.91 -25.85 6.23
N ARG A 214 41.04 -25.38 5.34
CA ARG A 214 39.82 -26.12 4.99
C ARG A 214 40.16 -27.16 3.93
N ALA A 215 40.14 -28.42 4.34
CA ALA A 215 40.31 -29.57 3.46
C ALA A 215 39.20 -29.58 2.39
N LYS A 216 39.64 -29.76 1.15
CA LYS A 216 38.82 -30.00 -0.03
C LYS A 216 38.63 -31.51 -0.12
N THR A 217 37.45 -32.00 0.25
CA THR A 217 37.09 -33.40 0.06
C THR A 217 36.59 -33.57 -1.37
N ASP A 218 37.45 -34.14 -2.21
CA ASP A 218 37.09 -34.76 -3.49
C ASP A 218 36.18 -35.96 -3.21
N GLY A 219 34.98 -35.95 -3.78
CA GLY A 219 34.06 -37.08 -3.85
C GLY A 219 33.77 -37.37 -5.31
N GLY A 220 34.33 -38.48 -5.80
CA GLY A 220 34.33 -38.86 -7.21
C GLY A 220 33.00 -39.38 -7.76
N GLN A 221 32.95 -39.29 -9.09
CA GLN A 221 32.56 -40.28 -10.10
C GLN A 221 31.50 -41.36 -9.81
N GLY A 222 30.64 -41.53 -10.82
CA GLY A 222 29.89 -42.75 -11.16
C GLY A 222 28.38 -42.53 -11.06
N GLY A 223 27.54 -42.83 -12.04
CA GLY A 223 27.71 -43.47 -13.34
C GLY A 223 26.35 -43.55 -14.05
N GLN A 224 26.44 -43.64 -15.38
CA GLN A 224 25.53 -44.24 -16.37
C GLN A 224 24.07 -44.64 -16.04
N GLN A 225 23.21 -44.23 -16.99
CA GLN A 225 22.22 -45.02 -17.74
C GLN A 225 21.07 -45.71 -16.99
N GLN A 226 19.84 -45.34 -17.35
CA GLN A 226 19.00 -46.24 -18.16
C GLN A 226 17.91 -45.51 -18.92
N GLN A 227 17.85 -45.81 -20.22
CA GLN A 227 16.73 -45.57 -21.11
C GLN A 227 15.62 -46.57 -20.76
N GLY A 228 14.38 -46.10 -20.74
CA GLY A 228 13.19 -46.95 -20.71
C GLY A 228 12.14 -46.34 -21.65
N GLN A 229 12.11 -46.84 -22.88
CA GLN A 229 11.00 -46.65 -23.80
C GLN A 229 9.81 -47.48 -23.32
N GLY A 230 8.64 -46.86 -23.25
CA GLY A 230 7.35 -47.52 -23.03
C GLY A 230 6.28 -46.79 -23.82
N GLN A 231 5.83 -47.43 -24.89
CA GLN A 231 4.79 -47.00 -25.83
C GLN A 231 3.44 -47.66 -25.44
N GLN A 232 2.34 -46.95 -25.76
CA GLN A 232 0.92 -47.40 -25.83
C GLN A 232 0.19 -47.52 -24.47
N SER A 233 -1.06 -47.08 -24.27
CA SER A 233 -2.17 -46.81 -25.20
C SER A 233 -3.15 -45.77 -24.61
N ARG A 234 -4.00 -45.25 -25.51
CA ARG A 234 -5.15 -44.34 -25.29
C ARG A 234 -6.13 -44.84 -24.23
N ASP A 235 -6.74 -43.93 -23.48
CA ASP A 235 -8.19 -43.62 -23.59
C ASP A 235 -8.53 -42.30 -22.87
N ASP A 236 -9.57 -41.65 -23.39
CA ASP A 236 -10.03 -40.29 -23.14
C ASP A 236 -10.53 -40.02 -21.70
N LEU A 237 -10.15 -38.87 -21.13
CA LEU A 237 -10.97 -37.85 -20.43
C LEU A 237 -10.06 -36.89 -19.61
N ASP A 238 -10.56 -35.68 -19.33
CA ASP A 238 -10.01 -34.61 -18.47
C ASP A 238 -9.00 -33.62 -19.06
N GLY A 239 -9.56 -32.68 -19.83
CA GLY A 239 -8.94 -31.39 -20.16
C GLY A 239 -8.97 -30.41 -18.98
N LEU A 240 -8.10 -30.62 -17.99
CA LEU A 240 -7.69 -29.57 -17.05
C LEU A 240 -6.17 -29.46 -17.09
N THR A 241 -5.72 -28.40 -17.75
CA THR A 241 -4.33 -28.05 -18.01
C THR A 241 -3.49 -28.00 -16.73
N LEU A 242 -2.60 -28.98 -16.59
CA LEU A 242 -1.39 -28.93 -15.79
C LEU A 242 -0.58 -27.69 -16.18
N LEU A 243 -0.58 -26.68 -15.31
CA LEU A 243 0.36 -25.58 -15.41
C LEU A 243 1.75 -26.10 -15.04
N ASP A 244 2.60 -26.13 -16.06
CA ASP A 244 4.04 -26.35 -16.01
C ASP A 244 4.71 -25.70 -14.78
N GLU A 245 5.27 -26.52 -13.88
CA GLU A 245 6.03 -26.08 -12.70
C GLU A 245 7.22 -25.17 -13.05
N HIS A 246 7.71 -25.21 -14.30
CA HIS A 246 8.75 -24.30 -14.76
C HIS A 246 8.27 -22.86 -14.98
N SER A 247 6.97 -22.64 -15.20
CA SER A 247 6.40 -21.31 -15.41
C SER A 247 6.19 -20.52 -14.11
N ILE A 248 6.02 -21.20 -12.96
CA ILE A 248 5.91 -20.56 -11.63
C ILE A 248 7.27 -19.98 -11.16
N LYS A 249 8.39 -20.50 -11.66
CA LYS A 249 9.75 -20.05 -11.28
C LYS A 249 10.19 -18.73 -11.92
N ARG A 250 9.36 -18.09 -12.76
CA ARG A 250 9.63 -16.79 -13.39
C ARG A 250 8.88 -15.61 -12.76
N LEU A 251 8.25 -15.79 -11.60
CA LEU A 251 7.86 -14.67 -10.74
C LEU A 251 9.13 -14.03 -10.15
N ASP A 252 9.31 -12.74 -10.43
CA ASP A 252 10.41 -11.84 -10.06
C ASP A 252 11.36 -12.38 -8.97
N ARG A 253 12.50 -12.94 -9.38
CA ARG A 253 13.60 -13.43 -8.50
C ARG A 253 14.36 -12.30 -7.79
N ARG A 254 13.83 -11.07 -7.77
CA ARG A 254 14.38 -10.01 -6.95
C ARG A 254 14.32 -10.45 -5.49
N SER A 255 15.50 -10.56 -4.88
CA SER A 255 15.59 -10.83 -3.44
C SER A 255 14.78 -9.80 -2.66
N GLU A 256 14.24 -10.18 -1.51
CA GLU A 256 13.55 -9.21 -0.63
C GLU A 256 14.43 -8.00 -0.31
N ARG A 257 15.75 -8.19 -0.26
CA ARG A 257 16.72 -7.10 -0.17
C ARG A 257 16.65 -6.15 -1.37
N GLN A 258 16.53 -6.68 -2.59
CA GLN A 258 16.39 -5.88 -3.80
C GLN A 258 15.07 -5.07 -3.80
N ILE A 259 13.97 -5.70 -3.39
CA ILE A 259 12.67 -5.03 -3.26
C ILE A 259 12.77 -3.91 -2.22
N TYR A 260 13.41 -4.18 -1.08
CA TYR A 260 13.63 -3.22 -0.01
C TYR A 260 14.56 -2.06 -0.44
N THR A 261 15.63 -2.34 -1.18
CA THR A 261 16.52 -1.29 -1.71
C THR A 261 15.81 -0.45 -2.77
N ASP A 262 14.99 -1.05 -3.62
CA ASP A 262 14.24 -0.32 -4.65
C ASP A 262 13.15 0.56 -4.03
N THR A 263 12.47 0.07 -2.98
CA THR A 263 11.49 0.89 -2.21
C THR A 263 12.19 2.00 -1.44
N ARG A 264 13.30 1.72 -0.77
CA ARG A 264 14.08 2.74 -0.06
C ARG A 264 14.66 3.80 -1.00
N SER A 265 15.19 3.37 -2.15
CA SER A 265 15.67 4.27 -3.21
C SER A 265 14.54 5.14 -3.78
N SER A 266 13.35 4.58 -3.96
CA SER A 266 12.16 5.34 -4.40
C SER A 266 11.70 6.35 -3.34
N ILE A 267 11.73 5.99 -2.05
CA ILE A 267 11.41 6.90 -0.93
C ILE A 267 12.44 8.02 -0.83
N ASP A 268 13.74 7.72 -0.93
CA ASP A 268 14.80 8.71 -0.86
C ASP A 268 14.79 9.65 -2.08
N LYS A 269 14.45 9.13 -3.27
CA LYS A 269 14.25 9.93 -4.49
C LYS A 269 13.03 10.83 -4.37
N TRP A 270 11.93 10.34 -3.79
CA TRP A 270 10.75 11.15 -3.50
C TRP A 270 11.07 12.26 -2.49
N ARG A 271 11.77 11.95 -1.39
CA ARG A 271 12.22 12.95 -0.40
C ARG A 271 13.10 14.02 -1.02
N LYS A 272 14.06 13.65 -1.87
CA LYS A 272 14.92 14.61 -2.57
C LYS A 272 14.14 15.53 -3.50
N ASN A 273 13.17 15.00 -4.25
CA ASN A 273 12.35 15.81 -5.15
C ASN A 273 11.40 16.75 -4.40
N VAL A 274 10.86 16.32 -3.25
CA VAL A 274 10.01 17.15 -2.40
C VAL A 274 10.81 18.27 -1.72
N VAL A 275 12.03 17.98 -1.27
CA VAL A 275 12.91 18.99 -0.67
C VAL A 275 13.42 19.97 -1.75
N ALA A 276 13.84 19.48 -2.91
CA ALA A 276 14.32 20.34 -4.00
C ALA A 276 13.20 21.21 -4.63
N GLY A 277 11.94 20.78 -4.54
CA GLY A 277 10.79 21.59 -4.99
C GLY A 277 10.40 22.71 -4.03
N LEU A 278 10.90 22.72 -2.80
CA LEU A 278 10.65 23.79 -1.82
C LEU A 278 11.68 24.92 -1.87
N ASP A 279 12.84 24.68 -2.48
CA ASP A 279 13.93 25.66 -2.59
C ASP A 279 13.99 26.33 -3.98
N ALA A 280 13.03 26.04 -4.86
CA ALA A 280 12.99 26.51 -6.25
C ALA A 280 11.84 27.49 -6.54
N GLU A 281 11.50 28.38 -5.60
CA GLU A 281 10.84 29.65 -5.93
C GLU A 281 11.91 30.73 -6.10
N SER A 282 12.23 31.01 -7.35
CA SER A 282 13.14 32.08 -7.79
C SER A 282 12.35 33.39 -8.00
N PRO A 283 13.00 34.53 -8.32
CA PRO A 283 12.76 35.80 -7.66
C PRO A 283 11.94 36.77 -8.51
N ASN A 284 11.33 37.74 -7.82
CA ASN A 284 11.26 39.16 -8.21
C ASN A 284 11.25 39.51 -9.71
N GLU A 285 10.06 39.67 -10.28
CA GLU A 285 9.76 40.60 -11.38
C GLU A 285 8.62 41.48 -10.84
N GLY A 286 8.71 42.80 -10.75
CA GLY A 286 9.34 43.75 -11.65
C GLY A 286 8.27 44.78 -11.96
N ASP A 287 8.52 46.02 -11.56
CA ASP A 287 7.63 47.17 -11.58
C ASP A 287 6.85 47.34 -12.90
N VAL A 288 5.53 47.50 -12.80
CA VAL A 288 4.70 48.06 -13.87
C VAL A 288 4.38 49.50 -13.51
N GLU A 289 5.17 50.40 -14.08
CA GLU A 289 5.02 51.84 -14.06
C GLU A 289 3.73 52.22 -14.83
N ILE A 290 2.76 52.81 -14.14
CA ILE A 290 1.54 53.36 -14.74
C ILE A 290 1.82 54.83 -15.06
N MET A 291 2.05 55.13 -16.34
CA MET A 291 2.01 56.50 -16.84
C MET A 291 0.57 57.00 -16.88
N SER A 292 0.35 58.16 -16.25
CA SER A 292 -0.82 59.05 -16.41
C SER A 292 -0.30 60.45 -16.66
#